data_AF-A0A958M342-F1
#
_entry.id   AF-A0A958M342-F1
#
_cell.length_a   1.000
_cell.length_b   1.000
_cell.length_c   1.000
_cell.angle_alpha   90.00
_cell.angle_beta   90.00
_cell.angle_gamma   90.00
#
_symmetry.space_group_name_H-M   'P 1'
#
loop_
_entity.id
_entity.type
_entity.pdbx_description
1 polymer ?
#
loop_
_entity_poly.entity_id
_entity_poly.type
_entity_poly.pdbx_seq_one_letter_code
_entity_poly.pdbx_strand_id
1 'polypeptide(L)'
;SEEDQNALLFMLEEEKLARDTYKFLNEQWELVQFENIMQSEQSHMSAVEALLKAYGIGYEILENGKFNNEDLQALYNKFVVDGVVDKTTALTIGATIEDLDIVDLEENIQATSNSDIADVFLSLQCGSRNHLRSFTQSLENIGSSYEPQFLTVEEYQSILDGSHEQCN
;
A
#
# COMPACT_ATOMS: atom_id res chain seq x y z
N SER A 1 -22.33 4.37 1.28
CA SER A 1 -22.71 5.23 2.44
C SER A 1 -21.76 6.42 2.47
N GLU A 2 -21.88 7.36 3.42
CA GLU A 2 -20.83 8.38 3.64
C GLU A 2 -19.50 7.71 4.05
N GLU A 3 -19.57 6.64 4.86
CA GLU A 3 -18.44 5.82 5.25
C GLU A 3 -17.75 5.16 4.04
N ASP A 4 -18.49 4.50 3.14
CA ASP A 4 -17.94 3.94 1.90
C ASP A 4 -17.27 5.00 1.02
N GLN A 5 -17.85 6.21 0.96
CA GLN A 5 -17.28 7.30 0.18
C GLN A 5 -15.94 7.75 0.76
N ASN A 6 -15.88 7.89 2.09
CA ASN A 6 -14.65 8.28 2.78
C ASN A 6 -13.59 7.18 2.66
N ALA A 7 -13.97 5.91 2.77
CA ALA A 7 -13.09 4.76 2.55
C ALA A 7 -12.47 4.77 1.15
N LEU A 8 -13.28 4.93 0.10
CA LEU A 8 -12.78 4.97 -1.27
C LEU A 8 -11.84 6.16 -1.54
N LEU A 9 -12.14 7.33 -0.97
CA LEU A 9 -11.28 8.51 -1.09
C LEU A 9 -9.95 8.32 -0.35
N PHE A 10 -10.01 7.72 0.84
CA PHE A 10 -8.83 7.41 1.65
C PHE A 10 -7.94 6.38 0.95
N MET A 11 -8.51 5.22 0.57
CA MET A 11 -7.74 4.17 -0.10
C MET A 11 -7.13 4.65 -1.42
N LEU A 12 -7.78 5.55 -2.17
CA LEU A 12 -7.15 6.13 -3.36
C LEU A 12 -5.86 6.90 -3.03
N GLU A 13 -5.86 7.67 -1.93
CA GLU A 13 -4.67 8.42 -1.52
C GLU A 13 -3.62 7.53 -0.85
N GLU A 14 -4.01 6.44 -0.20
CA GLU A 14 -3.09 5.46 0.40
C GLU A 14 -2.35 4.63 -0.68
N GLU A 15 -3.05 4.13 -1.68
CA GLU A 15 -2.43 3.47 -2.84
C GLU A 15 -1.49 4.43 -3.60
N LYS A 16 -1.85 5.72 -3.63
CA LYS A 16 -0.97 6.78 -4.14
C LYS A 16 0.26 6.99 -3.25
N LEU A 17 0.14 6.87 -1.93
CA LEU A 17 1.26 6.96 -0.98
C LEU A 17 2.28 5.86 -1.28
N ALA A 18 1.81 4.63 -1.47
CA ALA A 18 2.64 3.51 -1.88
C ALA A 18 3.35 3.80 -3.21
N ARG A 19 2.58 4.06 -4.29
CA ARG A 19 3.11 4.34 -5.62
C ARG A 19 4.16 5.46 -5.64
N ASP A 20 3.84 6.60 -5.03
CA ASP A 20 4.70 7.79 -5.06
C ASP A 20 5.96 7.61 -4.23
N THR A 21 5.87 6.90 -3.10
CA THR A 21 7.04 6.55 -2.27
C THR A 21 7.95 5.58 -3.00
N TYR A 22 7.40 4.53 -3.62
CA TYR A 22 8.18 3.54 -4.38
C TYR A 22 8.85 4.17 -5.59
N LYS A 23 8.14 5.04 -6.31
CA LYS A 23 8.74 5.81 -7.40
C LYS A 23 9.94 6.64 -6.92
N PHE A 24 9.77 7.39 -5.83
CA PHE A 24 10.84 8.21 -5.28
C PHE A 24 12.04 7.37 -4.86
N LEU A 25 11.83 6.28 -4.11
CA LEU A 25 12.91 5.41 -3.64
C LEU A 25 13.57 4.60 -4.78
N ASN A 26 12.84 4.28 -5.84
CA ASN A 26 13.41 3.66 -7.04
C ASN A 26 14.38 4.61 -7.75
N GLU A 27 14.06 5.90 -7.86
CA GLU A 27 14.97 6.92 -8.43
C GLU A 27 16.27 7.04 -7.63
N GLN A 28 16.24 6.75 -6.31
CA GLN A 28 17.43 6.82 -5.45
C GLN A 28 18.25 5.54 -5.44
N TRP A 29 17.60 4.37 -5.47
CA TRP A 29 18.26 3.09 -5.21
C TRP A 29 18.29 2.11 -6.39
N GLU A 30 17.51 2.39 -7.44
CA GLU A 30 17.37 1.57 -8.65
C GLU A 30 17.05 0.10 -8.34
N LEU A 31 16.15 -0.14 -7.38
CA LEU A 31 15.74 -1.48 -6.99
C LEU A 31 14.55 -1.92 -7.85
N VAL A 32 14.75 -2.97 -8.65
CA VAL A 32 13.70 -3.59 -9.48
C VAL A 32 12.42 -3.91 -8.70
N GLN A 33 12.55 -4.18 -7.40
CA GLN A 33 11.42 -4.39 -6.49
C GLN A 33 10.45 -3.20 -6.48
N PHE A 34 10.96 -1.97 -6.36
CA PHE A 34 10.12 -0.77 -6.35
C PHE A 34 9.53 -0.49 -7.74
N GLU A 35 10.28 -0.73 -8.81
CA GLU A 35 9.79 -0.58 -10.19
C GLU A 35 8.59 -1.49 -10.45
N ASN A 36 8.66 -2.76 -10.05
CA ASN A 36 7.57 -3.69 -10.28
C ASN A 36 6.34 -3.37 -9.41
N ILE A 37 6.56 -3.11 -8.12
CA ILE A 37 5.46 -2.87 -7.18
C ILE A 37 4.75 -1.55 -7.50
N MET A 38 5.46 -0.47 -7.87
CA MET A 38 4.77 0.80 -8.21
C MET A 38 3.81 0.68 -9.42
N GLN A 39 4.01 -0.28 -10.32
CA GLN A 39 3.05 -0.56 -11.40
C GLN A 39 1.80 -1.29 -10.87
N SER A 40 1.98 -2.14 -9.85
CA SER A 40 0.88 -2.77 -9.12
C SER A 40 0.03 -1.71 -8.41
N GLU A 41 0.66 -0.77 -7.70
CA GLU A 41 -0.06 0.31 -7.02
C GLU A 41 -0.80 1.24 -7.98
N GLN A 42 -0.25 1.47 -9.18
CA GLN A 42 -1.00 2.19 -10.21
C GLN A 42 -2.26 1.42 -10.65
N SER A 43 -2.23 0.09 -10.63
CA SER A 43 -3.39 -0.75 -10.91
C SER A 43 -4.40 -0.71 -9.76
N HIS A 44 -3.94 -0.74 -8.51
CA HIS A 44 -4.78 -0.56 -7.32
C HIS A 44 -5.52 0.79 -7.34
N MET A 45 -4.79 1.89 -7.55
CA MET A 45 -5.39 3.21 -7.73
C MET A 45 -6.47 3.21 -8.83
N SER A 46 -6.18 2.54 -9.97
CA SER A 46 -7.12 2.47 -11.09
C SER A 46 -8.41 1.72 -10.72
N ALA A 47 -8.32 0.69 -9.87
CA ALA A 47 -9.47 -0.06 -9.38
C ALA A 47 -10.34 0.80 -8.45
N VAL A 48 -9.74 1.54 -7.52
CA VAL A 48 -10.47 2.46 -6.63
C VAL A 48 -11.09 3.62 -7.44
N GLU A 49 -10.37 4.19 -8.41
CA GLU A 49 -10.91 5.19 -9.33
C GLU A 49 -12.12 4.70 -10.11
N ALA A 50 -12.16 3.41 -10.49
CA ALA A 50 -13.30 2.83 -11.20
C ALA A 50 -14.56 2.83 -10.32
N LEU A 51 -14.42 2.49 -9.03
CA LEU A 51 -15.51 2.56 -8.06
C LEU A 51 -15.96 4.01 -7.82
N LEU A 52 -15.02 4.94 -7.62
CA LEU A 52 -15.33 6.37 -7.46
C LEU A 52 -16.14 6.90 -8.64
N LYS A 53 -15.74 6.56 -9.87
CA LYS A 53 -16.48 6.91 -11.11
C LYS A 53 -17.86 6.24 -11.16
N ALA A 54 -17.96 4.96 -10.82
CA ALA A 54 -19.21 4.20 -10.85
C ALA A 54 -20.26 4.76 -9.88
N TYR A 55 -19.83 5.22 -8.71
CA TYR A 55 -20.70 5.83 -7.70
C TYR A 55 -20.87 7.35 -7.85
N GLY A 56 -20.23 7.98 -8.84
CA GLY A 56 -20.33 9.42 -9.07
C GLY A 56 -19.69 10.27 -7.97
N ILE A 57 -18.67 9.73 -7.29
CA ILE A 57 -17.92 10.40 -6.23
C ILE A 57 -16.82 11.24 -6.88
N GLY A 58 -16.80 12.54 -6.58
CA GLY A 58 -15.75 13.44 -7.03
C GLY A 58 -14.46 13.21 -6.25
N TYR A 59 -13.33 13.17 -6.95
CA TYR A 59 -11.99 13.02 -6.38
C TYR A 59 -10.97 13.87 -7.16
N GLU A 60 -9.84 14.17 -6.53
CA GLU A 60 -8.72 14.88 -7.13
C GLU A 60 -7.43 14.13 -6.82
N ILE A 61 -6.62 13.86 -7.85
CA ILE A 61 -5.29 13.28 -7.69
C ILE A 61 -4.29 14.43 -7.83
N LEU A 62 -3.70 14.84 -6.70
CA LEU A 62 -2.66 15.85 -6.67
C LEU A 62 -1.36 15.34 -7.31
N GLU A 63 -0.41 16.25 -7.52
CA GLU A 63 0.92 15.92 -8.04
C GLU A 63 1.66 14.89 -7.17
N ASN A 64 2.71 14.28 -7.72
CA ASN A 64 3.48 13.27 -7.01
C ASN A 64 4.00 13.79 -5.66
N GLY A 65 3.79 13.01 -4.60
CA GLY A 65 4.19 13.38 -3.24
C GLY A 65 3.30 14.41 -2.54
N LYS A 66 2.17 14.79 -3.15
CA LYS A 66 1.13 15.64 -2.55
C LYS A 66 -0.15 14.86 -2.27
N PHE A 67 -0.73 15.10 -1.10
CA PHE A 67 -1.94 14.42 -0.61
C PHE A 67 -2.87 15.44 0.04
N ASN A 68 -4.18 15.23 -0.10
CA ASN A 68 -5.19 16.03 0.60
C ASN A 68 -5.28 15.61 2.07
N ASN A 69 -5.15 14.31 2.35
CA ASN A 69 -5.07 13.78 3.69
C ASN A 69 -3.73 14.17 4.34
N GLU A 70 -3.80 14.93 5.45
CA GLU A 70 -2.63 15.45 6.15
C GLU A 70 -1.76 14.35 6.80
N ASP A 71 -2.37 13.24 7.22
CA ASP A 71 -1.67 12.10 7.82
C ASP A 71 -0.87 11.34 6.76
N LEU A 72 -1.47 11.06 5.60
CA LEU A 72 -0.76 10.46 4.45
C LEU A 72 0.34 11.39 3.93
N GLN A 73 0.10 12.70 3.91
CA GLN A 73 1.13 13.68 3.58
C GLN A 73 2.32 13.64 4.55
N ALA A 74 2.05 13.49 5.85
CA ALA A 74 3.07 13.36 6.88
C ALA A 74 3.87 12.05 6.74
N LEU A 75 3.19 10.93 6.46
CA LEU A 75 3.83 9.64 6.17
C LEU A 75 4.76 9.74 4.96
N TYR A 76 4.27 10.29 3.83
CA TYR A 76 5.11 10.49 2.65
C TYR A 76 6.38 11.30 2.97
N ASN A 77 6.21 12.45 3.64
CA ASN A 77 7.33 13.32 4.01
C ASN A 77 8.36 12.61 4.90
N LYS A 78 7.90 11.74 5.80
CA LYS A 78 8.77 10.93 6.65
C LYS A 78 9.49 9.86 5.83
N PHE A 79 8.75 9.09 5.03
CA PHE A 79 9.28 7.97 4.27
C PHE A 79 10.33 8.39 3.23
N VAL A 80 10.14 9.50 2.53
CA VAL A 80 11.15 9.97 1.57
C VAL A 80 12.43 10.47 2.24
N VAL A 81 12.36 10.95 3.48
CA VAL A 81 13.54 11.38 4.25
C VAL A 81 14.27 10.17 4.84
N ASP A 82 13.53 9.25 5.45
CA ASP A 82 14.12 8.07 6.10
C ASP A 82 14.64 7.08 5.04
N GLY A 83 13.91 6.89 3.94
CA GLY A 83 14.24 5.89 2.94
C GLY A 83 15.46 6.19 2.09
N VAL A 84 16.02 7.40 2.15
CA VAL A 84 17.29 7.73 1.48
C VAL A 84 18.52 7.52 2.34
N VAL A 85 18.34 7.11 3.60
CA VAL A 85 19.47 6.83 4.51
C VAL A 85 20.29 5.64 4.01
N ASP A 86 19.63 4.51 3.76
CA ASP A 86 20.23 3.32 3.16
C ASP A 86 19.18 2.41 2.51
N LYS A 87 19.66 1.42 1.74
CA LYS A 87 18.81 0.45 1.04
C LYS A 87 17.96 -0.39 2.00
N THR A 88 18.48 -0.72 3.18
CA THR A 88 17.73 -1.49 4.18
C THR A 88 16.51 -0.70 4.63
N THR A 89 16.70 0.57 4.99
CA THR A 89 15.64 1.48 5.42
C THR A 89 14.61 1.70 4.32
N ALA A 90 15.05 1.83 3.06
CA ALA A 90 14.14 1.90 1.92
C ALA A 90 13.23 0.67 1.82
N LEU A 91 13.80 -0.54 1.90
CA LEU A 91 13.03 -1.79 1.86
C LEU A 91 12.12 -1.95 3.09
N THR A 92 12.58 -1.52 4.27
CA THR A 92 11.76 -1.48 5.49
C THR A 92 10.55 -0.56 5.33
N ILE A 93 10.72 0.60 4.69
CA ILE A 93 9.59 1.50 4.37
C ILE A 93 8.62 0.85 3.40
N GLY A 94 9.12 0.12 2.39
CA GLY A 94 8.29 -0.71 1.53
C GLY A 94 7.41 -1.65 2.34
N ALA A 95 8.01 -2.49 3.19
CA ALA A 95 7.25 -3.39 4.07
C ALA A 95 6.30 -2.65 5.03
N THR A 96 6.68 -1.45 5.51
CA THR A 96 5.85 -0.64 6.42
C THR A 96 4.58 -0.12 5.76
N ILE A 97 4.67 0.27 4.47
CA ILE A 97 3.50 0.73 3.72
C ILE A 97 2.53 -0.44 3.50
N GLU A 98 3.03 -1.61 3.09
CA GLU A 98 2.16 -2.78 2.88
C GLU A 98 1.52 -3.28 4.18
N ASP A 99 2.25 -3.18 5.29
CA ASP A 99 1.76 -3.51 6.62
C ASP A 99 0.60 -2.59 7.05
N LEU A 100 0.73 -1.28 6.82
CA LEU A 100 -0.35 -0.32 7.03
C LEU A 100 -1.56 -0.61 6.13
N ASP A 101 -1.31 -0.74 4.83
CA ASP A 101 -2.35 -0.89 3.80
C ASP A 101 -3.19 -2.16 4.02
N ILE A 102 -2.58 -3.28 4.43
CA ILE A 102 -3.31 -4.52 4.75
C ILE A 102 -4.30 -4.32 5.91
N VAL A 103 -3.89 -3.57 6.95
CA VAL A 103 -4.74 -3.31 8.13
C VAL A 103 -5.88 -2.38 7.75
N ASP A 104 -5.59 -1.28 7.06
CA ASP A 104 -6.61 -0.31 6.67
C ASP A 104 -7.61 -0.94 5.68
N LEU A 105 -7.15 -1.80 4.75
CA LEU A 105 -8.04 -2.59 3.89
C LEU A 105 -8.92 -3.56 4.68
N GLU A 106 -8.37 -4.27 5.67
CA GLU A 106 -9.15 -5.21 6.50
C GLU A 106 -10.26 -4.47 7.26
N GLU A 107 -9.95 -3.33 7.86
CA GLU A 107 -10.93 -2.50 8.56
C GLU A 107 -12.06 -2.03 7.62
N ASN A 108 -11.70 -1.55 6.43
CA ASN A 108 -12.66 -1.07 5.43
C ASN A 108 -13.52 -2.22 4.86
N ILE A 109 -12.96 -3.41 4.67
CA ILE A 109 -13.70 -4.61 4.25
C ILE A 109 -14.74 -5.00 5.30
N GLN A 110 -14.39 -4.94 6.59
CA GLN A 110 -15.31 -5.28 7.69
C GLN A 110 -16.40 -4.22 7.90
N ALA A 111 -16.11 -2.96 7.59
CA ALA A 111 -17.05 -1.85 7.75
C ALA A 111 -18.10 -1.78 6.63
N THR A 112 -17.74 -2.13 5.39
CA THR A 112 -18.65 -1.99 4.26
C THR A 112 -19.65 -3.15 4.15
N SER A 113 -20.89 -2.83 3.78
CA SER A 113 -21.88 -3.83 3.34
C SER A 113 -22.03 -3.91 1.83
N ASN A 114 -21.22 -3.14 1.08
CA ASN A 114 -21.26 -3.07 -0.37
C ASN A 114 -20.29 -4.09 -0.98
N SER A 115 -20.84 -5.11 -1.64
CA SER A 115 -20.04 -6.20 -2.22
C SER A 115 -19.04 -5.70 -3.27
N ASP A 116 -19.40 -4.71 -4.07
CA ASP A 116 -18.50 -4.22 -5.15
C ASP A 116 -17.26 -3.56 -4.56
N ILE A 117 -17.41 -2.86 -3.42
CA ILE A 117 -16.30 -2.22 -2.71
C ILE A 117 -15.46 -3.28 -1.99
N ALA A 118 -16.12 -4.20 -1.26
CA ALA A 118 -15.43 -5.27 -0.55
C ALA A 118 -14.60 -6.15 -1.51
N ASP A 119 -15.14 -6.49 -2.69
CA ASP A 119 -14.45 -7.32 -3.68
C ASP A 119 -13.18 -6.63 -4.22
N VAL A 120 -13.21 -5.32 -4.45
CA VAL A 120 -12.03 -4.55 -4.86
C VAL A 120 -11.02 -4.48 -3.72
N PHE A 121 -11.43 -4.14 -2.50
CA PHE A 121 -10.52 -4.07 -1.35
C PHE A 121 -9.88 -5.43 -1.04
N LEU A 122 -10.60 -6.54 -1.18
CA LEU A 122 -10.03 -7.88 -1.05
C LEU A 122 -8.96 -8.18 -2.12
N SER A 123 -9.14 -7.67 -3.34
CA SER A 123 -8.13 -7.82 -4.41
C SER A 123 -6.88 -6.98 -4.13
N LEU A 124 -7.05 -5.73 -3.69
CA LEU A 124 -5.96 -4.87 -3.24
C LEU A 124 -5.18 -5.54 -2.11
N GLN A 125 -5.87 -6.02 -1.06
CA GLN A 125 -5.24 -6.64 0.11
C GLN A 125 -4.44 -7.90 -0.24
N CYS A 126 -4.90 -8.65 -1.26
CA CYS A 126 -4.15 -9.77 -1.82
C CYS A 126 -2.83 -9.29 -2.46
N GLY A 127 -2.87 -8.19 -3.22
CA GLY A 127 -1.69 -7.52 -3.78
C GLY A 127 -0.72 -7.08 -2.69
N SER A 128 -1.22 -6.39 -1.67
CA SER A 128 -0.41 -5.85 -0.57
C SER A 128 0.27 -6.96 0.25
N ARG A 129 -0.42 -8.09 0.50
CA ARG A 129 0.22 -9.29 1.09
C ARG A 129 1.37 -9.83 0.24
N ASN A 130 1.22 -9.81 -1.09
CA ASN A 130 2.26 -10.23 -2.02
C ASN A 130 3.44 -9.25 -2.04
N HIS A 131 3.18 -7.94 -1.98
CA HIS A 131 4.21 -6.91 -1.88
C HIS A 131 4.99 -7.02 -0.56
N LEU A 132 4.29 -7.21 0.56
CA LEU A 132 4.89 -7.42 1.89
C LEU A 132 5.86 -8.60 1.89
N ARG A 133 5.44 -9.76 1.36
CA ARG A 133 6.33 -10.92 1.17
C ARG A 133 7.57 -10.55 0.36
N SER A 134 7.41 -9.75 -0.70
CA SER A 134 8.51 -9.38 -1.58
C SER A 134 9.51 -8.43 -0.91
N PHE A 135 9.04 -7.45 -0.13
CA PHE A 135 9.90 -6.57 0.65
C PHE A 135 10.61 -7.32 1.78
N THR A 136 9.88 -8.14 2.55
CA THR A 136 10.48 -8.97 3.61
C THR A 136 11.53 -9.91 3.04
N GLN A 137 11.25 -10.58 1.91
CA GLN A 137 12.24 -11.45 1.27
C GLN A 137 13.49 -10.69 0.83
N SER A 138 13.32 -9.45 0.35
CA SER A 138 14.46 -8.58 -0.03
C SER A 138 15.29 -8.17 1.18
N LEU A 139 14.66 -7.90 2.33
CA LEU A 139 15.35 -7.62 3.60
C LEU A 139 16.14 -8.84 4.08
N GLU A 140 15.54 -10.03 4.06
CA GLU A 140 16.22 -11.27 4.45
C GLU A 140 17.46 -11.56 3.59
N ASN A 141 17.35 -11.32 2.27
CA ASN A 141 18.46 -11.52 1.34
C ASN A 141 19.68 -10.64 1.63
N ILE A 142 19.49 -9.52 2.33
CA ILE A 142 20.57 -8.63 2.77
C ILE A 142 20.91 -8.80 4.27
N GLY A 143 20.38 -9.84 4.92
CA GLY A 143 20.63 -10.17 6.32
C GLY A 143 19.89 -9.28 7.31
N SER A 144 18.80 -8.63 6.89
CA SER A 144 17.89 -7.84 7.73
C SER A 144 16.56 -8.58 7.94
N SER A 145 15.71 -8.06 8.81
CA SER A 145 14.32 -8.49 9.00
C SER A 145 13.39 -7.28 9.05
N TYR A 146 12.09 -7.53 8.92
CA TYR A 146 11.02 -6.58 9.19
C TYR A 146 10.25 -7.02 10.44
N GLU A 147 9.95 -6.08 11.32
CA GLU A 147 9.05 -6.26 12.45
C GLU A 147 7.78 -5.46 12.17
N PRO A 148 6.57 -6.08 12.20
CA PRO A 148 5.35 -5.39 11.87
C PRO A 148 5.06 -4.25 12.86
N GLN A 149 4.61 -3.12 12.32
CA GLN A 149 4.23 -1.92 13.04
C GLN A 149 2.71 -1.82 13.21
N PHE A 150 1.92 -2.41 12.30
CA PHE A 150 0.46 -2.32 12.30
C PHE A 150 -0.20 -3.68 12.47
N LEU A 151 0.16 -4.65 11.62
CA LEU A 151 -0.24 -6.05 11.76
C LEU A 151 0.20 -6.61 13.10
N THR A 152 -0.60 -7.53 13.65
CA THR A 152 -0.09 -8.36 14.73
C THR A 152 1.03 -9.27 14.22
N VAL A 153 1.93 -9.66 15.12
CA VAL A 153 3.00 -10.62 14.79
C VAL A 153 2.42 -11.95 14.26
N GLU A 154 1.25 -12.37 14.73
CA GLU A 154 0.58 -13.59 14.26
C GLU A 154 0.08 -13.46 12.81
N GLU A 155 -0.59 -12.36 12.47
CA GLU A 155 -1.06 -12.09 11.10
C GLU A 155 0.11 -11.95 10.13
N TYR A 156 1.12 -11.18 10.51
CA TYR A 156 2.35 -11.02 9.73
C TYR A 156 2.98 -12.37 9.41
N GLN A 157 3.17 -13.24 10.41
CA GLN A 157 3.76 -14.56 10.17
C GLN A 157 2.84 -15.46 9.34
N SER A 158 1.52 -15.40 9.55
CA SER A 158 0.57 -16.13 8.72
C SER A 158 0.64 -15.72 7.25
N ILE A 159 0.91 -14.43 6.96
CA ILE A 159 1.09 -13.95 5.60
C ILE A 159 2.38 -14.53 5.00
N LEU A 160 3.50 -14.47 5.73
CA LEU A 160 4.80 -14.95 5.24
C LEU A 160 4.88 -16.47 5.06
N ASP A 161 4.21 -17.24 5.91
CA ASP A 161 4.14 -18.70 5.80
C ASP A 161 3.28 -19.14 4.59
N GLY A 162 2.45 -18.25 4.07
CA GLY A 162 1.64 -18.44 2.87
C GLY A 162 2.45 -18.34 1.58
N SER A 163 2.01 -19.06 0.53
CA SER A 163 2.56 -18.86 -0.82
C SER A 163 2.10 -17.55 -1.44
N HIS A 164 2.84 -17.06 -2.43
CA HIS A 164 2.40 -15.94 -3.26
C HIS A 164 1.00 -16.20 -3.85
N GLU A 165 0.10 -15.25 -3.66
CA GLU A 165 -1.32 -15.37 -3.98
C GLU A 165 -1.58 -15.04 -5.46
N GLN A 166 -2.70 -15.54 -6.00
CA GLN A 166 -3.22 -15.12 -7.30
C GLN A 166 -4.38 -14.16 -7.04
N CYS A 167 -4.15 -12.87 -7.27
CA CYS A 167 -5.13 -11.82 -7.06
C CYS A 167 -5.96 -11.61 -8.35
N ASN A 168 -7.26 -11.32 -8.19
CA ASN A 168 -8.22 -11.23 -9.30
C ASN A 168 -8.44 -9.80 -9.78
#